data_AF-A0A960AVN9-F1
#
_entry.id   AF-A0A960AVN9-F1
#
_cell.length_a   1.000
_cell.length_b   1.000
_cell.length_c   1.000
_cell.angle_alpha   90.00
_cell.angle_beta   90.00
_cell.angle_gamma   90.00
#
_symmetry.space_group_name_H-M   'P 1'
#
loop_
_entity.id
_entity.type
_entity.pdbx_description
1 polymer ?
#
loop_
_entity_poly.entity_id
_entity_poly.type
_entity_poly.pdbx_seq_one_letter_code
_entity_poly.pdbx_strand_id
1 'polypeptide(L)'
;RVGDEVDRDSMLRRLVQIQYARNDLSFTRGTFRVRGDTVEVFPMYEEHPVRIEFFGDEVERLMTLHPVTGEILTEDTELYVFPATHYVAGPERMNRAIGGIEQELQERLAELERGNHQLEAQRLRMRTQYDVEMMQQVGFCNGIENYSRHIDGRAPGSAPNCLIDYFPEDFLLVIDESHVTVPQIGGMYEGDMSRKRNLVEHGFRLPSAMDNRPLRWEEFVDRIGQTIYLSATPGPYELSRVGGDVVEQVIRPTGLIDPEIVVKPTRGQIDDLMTEIHARAERDERVLVTTLTKKMAEDLTDYLLENGVRVRYLHSEVDTLRRVELLRELRLGEYDVLVGINLLREGLDLPEVSLVSILDADKEGFLRSERSLIQTIGRAARNVSGQVHMYADKITPSMRTAIDETNRRRAKQTAYNESMGVDPQPIRKKIADITDLLSREDADTQELLAGSGRGLSRGVGPKAPAADVGRHAASLASMPAQDLTDLIEQLTQAMHNAAEELQFEVAARYRDEVAELKKELRGMQDARS
;
A
#
# COMPACT_ATOMS: atom_id res chain seq x y z
N ARG A 1 10.27 17.81 -29.15
CA ARG A 1 9.31 17.37 -30.20
C ARG A 1 10.11 16.95 -31.41
N VAL A 2 9.55 16.13 -32.29
CA VAL A 2 10.18 15.83 -33.59
C VAL A 2 10.33 17.12 -34.40
N GLY A 3 11.51 17.34 -34.99
CA GLY A 3 11.87 18.54 -35.74
C GLY A 3 12.38 19.71 -34.90
N ASP A 4 12.49 19.56 -33.56
CA ASP A 4 13.10 20.60 -32.72
C ASP A 4 14.63 20.61 -32.91
N GLU A 5 15.21 21.80 -33.08
CA GLU A 5 16.66 22.02 -33.13
C GLU A 5 17.22 22.14 -31.69
N VAL A 6 17.82 21.07 -31.20
CA VAL A 6 18.40 20.95 -29.86
C VAL A 6 19.73 20.20 -29.93
N ASP A 7 20.81 20.86 -29.51
CA ASP A 7 22.10 20.22 -29.27
C ASP A 7 21.95 19.07 -28.26
N ARG A 8 22.40 17.88 -28.66
CA ARG A 8 22.31 16.66 -27.85
C ARG A 8 22.96 16.86 -26.49
N ASP A 9 24.16 17.44 -26.43
CA ASP A 9 24.89 17.60 -25.18
C ASP A 9 24.19 18.56 -24.21
N SER A 10 23.52 19.59 -24.75
CA SER A 10 22.62 20.47 -23.99
C SER A 10 21.45 19.69 -23.37
N MET A 11 20.82 18.79 -24.12
CA MET A 11 19.76 17.91 -23.60
C MET A 11 20.27 17.01 -22.47
N LEU A 12 21.46 16.41 -22.61
CA LEU A 12 22.06 15.58 -21.56
C LEU A 12 22.29 16.38 -20.27
N ARG A 13 22.80 17.61 -20.38
CA ARG A 13 22.97 18.51 -19.22
C ARG A 13 21.63 18.79 -18.54
N ARG A 14 20.56 18.98 -19.32
CA ARG A 14 19.21 19.22 -18.78
C ARG A 14 18.65 18.00 -18.08
N LEU A 15 18.89 16.79 -18.59
CA LEU A 15 18.53 15.53 -17.91
C LEU A 15 19.23 15.39 -16.55
N VAL A 16 20.53 15.71 -16.48
CA VAL A 16 21.27 15.73 -15.22
C VAL A 16 20.72 16.79 -14.25
N GLN A 17 20.36 17.98 -14.74
CA GLN A 17 19.77 19.05 -13.91
C GLN A 17 18.43 18.65 -13.29
N ILE A 18 17.63 17.83 -13.99
CA ILE A 18 16.38 17.28 -13.47
C ILE A 18 16.57 15.90 -12.79
N GLN A 19 17.81 15.60 -12.38
CA GLN A 19 18.23 14.48 -11.53
C GLN A 19 18.22 13.08 -12.17
N TYR A 20 18.35 12.99 -13.50
CA TYR A 20 18.66 11.70 -14.13
C TYR A 20 20.15 11.39 -14.07
N ALA A 21 20.49 10.13 -13.82
CA ALA A 21 21.88 9.67 -13.83
C ALA A 21 22.26 9.08 -15.20
N ARG A 22 23.44 9.42 -15.71
CA ARG A 22 23.97 8.74 -16.90
C ARG A 22 24.45 7.34 -16.52
N ASN A 23 23.89 6.31 -17.14
CA ASN A 23 24.34 4.93 -16.94
C ASN A 23 24.25 4.13 -18.23
N ASP A 24 25.38 4.00 -18.93
CA ASP A 24 25.45 3.31 -20.23
C ASP A 24 25.46 1.77 -20.09
N LEU A 25 25.76 1.25 -18.89
CA LEU A 25 25.85 -0.19 -18.59
C LEU A 25 24.50 -0.75 -18.13
N SER A 26 23.97 -0.19 -17.05
CA SER A 26 22.72 -0.63 -16.44
C SER A 26 21.62 0.40 -16.70
N PHE A 27 20.64 0.02 -17.54
CA PHE A 27 19.57 0.91 -17.96
C PHE A 27 18.31 0.66 -17.12
N THR A 28 18.14 1.47 -16.09
CA THR A 28 17.06 1.39 -15.11
C THR A 28 16.31 2.73 -14.99
N ARG A 29 15.13 2.73 -14.36
CA ARG A 29 14.35 3.95 -14.12
C ARG A 29 15.19 5.05 -13.43
N GLY A 30 15.01 6.29 -13.86
CA GLY A 30 15.80 7.44 -13.39
C GLY A 30 17.18 7.57 -14.03
N THR A 31 17.49 6.75 -15.04
CA THR A 31 18.76 6.83 -15.78
C THR A 31 18.56 7.20 -17.24
N PHE A 32 19.63 7.66 -17.88
CA PHE A 32 19.71 7.78 -19.33
C PHE A 32 21.03 7.20 -19.84
N ARG A 33 21.03 6.76 -21.10
CA ARG A 33 22.22 6.27 -21.80
C ARG A 33 22.33 6.87 -23.20
N VAL A 34 23.54 6.90 -23.72
CA VAL A 34 23.83 7.52 -25.02
C VAL A 34 24.55 6.51 -25.92
N ARG A 35 24.03 6.33 -27.13
CA ARG A 35 24.61 5.46 -28.17
C ARG A 35 24.65 6.21 -29.49
N GLY A 36 25.78 6.85 -29.78
CA GLY A 36 25.93 7.69 -30.97
C GLY A 36 24.93 8.84 -30.95
N ASP A 37 24.05 8.87 -31.94
CA ASP A 37 23.03 9.91 -32.11
C ASP A 37 21.70 9.57 -31.42
N THR A 38 21.70 8.52 -30.59
CA THR A 38 20.54 8.08 -29.84
C THR A 38 20.72 8.32 -28.35
N VAL A 39 19.75 8.98 -27.74
CA VAL A 39 19.62 9.13 -26.29
C VAL A 39 18.42 8.32 -25.83
N GLU A 40 18.64 7.38 -24.92
CA GLU A 40 17.56 6.65 -24.28
C GLU A 40 17.42 7.10 -22.84
N VAL A 41 16.20 7.44 -22.44
CA VAL A 41 15.87 7.88 -21.08
C VAL A 41 14.87 6.90 -20.51
N PHE A 42 15.05 6.49 -19.26
CA PHE A 42 14.06 5.67 -18.56
C PHE A 42 13.38 6.53 -17.51
N PRO A 43 12.19 7.10 -17.78
CA PRO A 43 11.49 7.96 -16.83
C PRO A 43 11.18 7.21 -15.53
N MET A 44 11.26 7.91 -14.40
CA MET A 44 11.03 7.28 -13.09
C MET A 44 9.59 6.75 -12.94
N TYR A 45 8.64 7.43 -13.59
CA TYR A 45 7.20 7.21 -13.51
C TYR A 45 6.64 6.34 -14.64
N GLU A 46 7.44 5.97 -15.65
CA GLU A 46 6.99 5.16 -16.78
C GLU A 46 7.49 3.72 -16.70
N GLU A 47 6.73 2.77 -17.24
CA GLU A 47 7.16 1.37 -17.38
C GLU A 47 8.12 1.14 -18.54
N HIS A 48 8.09 2.03 -19.51
CA HIS A 48 8.79 1.90 -20.77
C HIS A 48 9.79 3.04 -20.93
N PRO A 49 11.05 2.75 -21.30
CA PRO A 49 11.99 3.78 -21.66
C PRO A 49 11.63 4.41 -23.00
N VAL A 50 12.12 5.63 -23.16
CA VAL A 50 11.90 6.45 -24.34
C VAL A 50 13.22 6.65 -25.06
N ARG A 51 13.20 6.61 -26.39
CA ARG A 51 14.35 6.82 -27.26
C ARG A 51 14.16 8.08 -28.07
N ILE A 52 15.19 8.92 -28.06
CA ILE A 52 15.29 10.17 -28.80
C ILE A 52 16.44 9.99 -29.78
N GLU A 53 16.12 9.98 -31.07
CA GLU A 53 17.12 9.92 -32.13
C GLU A 53 17.35 11.30 -32.73
N PHE A 54 18.62 11.61 -32.95
CA PHE A 54 19.07 12.88 -33.48
C PHE A 54 19.66 12.70 -34.88
N PHE A 55 19.50 13.72 -35.71
CA PHE A 55 20.26 13.90 -36.95
C PHE A 55 20.98 15.25 -36.87
N GLY A 56 22.26 15.22 -36.49
CA GLY A 56 22.96 16.45 -36.10
C GLY A 56 22.36 17.04 -34.83
N ASP A 57 21.88 18.28 -34.91
CA ASP A 57 21.22 18.99 -33.80
C ASP A 57 19.68 18.98 -33.92
N GLU A 58 19.10 18.12 -34.77
CA GLU A 58 17.65 18.00 -34.94
C GLU A 58 17.14 16.69 -34.33
N VAL A 59 16.01 16.74 -33.60
CA VAL A 59 15.32 15.53 -33.12
C VAL A 59 14.56 14.89 -34.29
N GLU A 60 15.06 13.77 -34.79
CA GLU A 60 14.49 13.07 -35.96
C GLU A 60 13.31 12.16 -35.57
N ARG A 61 13.46 11.39 -34.48
CA ARG A 61 12.44 10.44 -34.02
C ARG A 61 12.35 10.36 -32.51
N LEU A 62 11.13 10.15 -32.02
CA LEU A 62 10.85 9.79 -30.63
C LEU A 62 10.12 8.44 -30.64
N MET A 63 10.55 7.53 -29.76
CA MET A 63 9.97 6.19 -29.67
C MET A 63 9.82 5.78 -28.21
N THR A 64 8.79 4.99 -27.93
CA THR A 64 8.69 4.24 -26.67
C THR A 64 9.15 2.81 -26.92
N LEU A 65 10.01 2.30 -26.04
CA LEU A 65 10.64 0.98 -26.20
C LEU A 65 10.20 0.02 -25.11
N HIS A 66 10.16 -1.27 -25.42
CA HIS A 66 10.08 -2.30 -24.41
C HIS A 66 11.40 -2.36 -23.59
N PRO A 67 11.36 -2.33 -22.25
CA PRO A 67 12.55 -2.11 -21.39
C PRO A 67 13.62 -3.20 -21.51
N VAL A 68 13.21 -4.45 -21.81
CA VAL A 68 14.11 -5.61 -21.89
C VAL A 68 14.53 -5.91 -23.33
N THR A 69 13.56 -6.17 -24.21
CA THR A 69 13.81 -6.54 -25.62
C THR A 69 14.33 -5.38 -26.46
N GLY A 70 14.02 -4.12 -26.10
CA GLY A 70 14.34 -2.94 -26.90
C GLY A 70 13.49 -2.80 -28.17
N GLU A 71 12.40 -3.57 -28.28
CA GLU A 71 11.43 -3.46 -29.36
C GLU A 71 10.72 -2.10 -29.31
N ILE A 72 10.47 -1.52 -30.48
CA ILE A 72 9.74 -0.25 -30.60
C ILE A 72 8.25 -0.54 -30.42
N LEU A 73 7.66 0.05 -29.40
CA LEU A 73 6.23 -0.08 -29.09
C LEU A 73 5.42 1.00 -29.82
N THR A 74 5.89 2.25 -29.76
CA THR A 74 5.25 3.40 -30.41
C THR A 74 6.30 4.34 -30.99
N GLU A 75 5.90 5.08 -32.03
CA GLU A 75 6.59 6.27 -32.51
C GLU A 75 5.74 7.49 -32.15
N ASP A 76 6.37 8.48 -31.52
CA ASP A 76 5.71 9.63 -30.92
C ASP A 76 6.18 10.94 -31.58
N THR A 77 5.31 11.94 -31.67
CA THR A 77 5.69 13.27 -32.21
C THR A 77 6.15 14.23 -31.10
N GLU A 78 5.71 13.99 -29.87
CA GLU A 78 6.02 14.80 -28.69
C GLU A 78 6.13 13.89 -27.46
N LEU A 79 7.06 14.23 -26.56
CA LEU A 79 7.31 13.47 -25.35
C LEU A 79 7.66 14.41 -24.20
N TYR A 80 7.15 14.11 -23.01
CA TYR A 80 7.40 14.88 -21.79
C TYR A 80 8.26 14.06 -20.82
N VAL A 81 9.45 14.57 -20.50
CA VAL A 81 10.32 14.02 -19.45
C VAL A 81 10.27 14.94 -18.24
N PHE A 82 9.56 14.50 -17.20
CA PHE A 82 9.52 15.18 -15.91
C PHE A 82 10.76 14.84 -15.06
N PRO A 83 11.07 15.67 -14.05
CA PRO A 83 12.19 15.41 -13.16
C PRO A 83 12.13 14.04 -12.48
N ALA A 84 13.29 13.43 -12.21
CA ALA A 84 13.39 12.12 -11.58
C ALA A 84 13.02 12.14 -10.08
N THR A 85 12.90 13.32 -9.48
CA THR A 85 12.51 13.53 -8.08
C THR A 85 11.59 14.74 -7.94
N HIS A 86 10.74 14.74 -6.92
CA HIS A 86 9.86 15.87 -6.60
C HIS A 86 10.60 17.05 -5.94
N TYR A 87 11.85 16.85 -5.48
CA TYR A 87 12.65 17.87 -4.78
C TYR A 87 13.73 18.51 -5.66
N VAL A 88 13.47 18.70 -6.96
CA VAL A 88 14.46 19.35 -7.83
C VAL A 88 14.53 20.85 -7.56
N ALA A 89 15.72 21.30 -7.18
CA ALA A 89 16.07 22.70 -7.05
C ALA A 89 17.29 23.03 -7.92
N GLY A 90 17.18 24.08 -8.73
CA GLY A 90 18.31 24.58 -9.51
C GLY A 90 19.44 25.12 -8.62
N PRO A 91 20.67 25.28 -9.14
CA PRO A 91 21.85 25.68 -8.36
C PRO A 91 21.65 26.97 -7.56
N GLU A 92 21.01 27.98 -8.15
CA GLU A 92 20.73 29.26 -7.47
C GLU A 92 19.78 29.11 -6.28
N ARG A 93 18.76 28.27 -6.43
CA ARG A 93 17.78 27.99 -5.37
C ARG A 93 18.45 27.21 -4.23
N MET A 94 19.27 26.20 -4.57
CA MET A 94 20.01 25.42 -3.58
C MET A 94 21.01 26.28 -2.81
N ASN A 95 21.76 27.17 -3.49
CA ASN A 95 22.71 28.06 -2.83
C ASN A 95 22.02 29.02 -1.84
N ARG A 96 20.86 29.57 -2.19
CA ARG A 96 20.06 30.37 -1.25
C ARG A 96 19.57 29.55 -0.06
N ALA A 97 19.09 28.33 -0.32
CA ALA A 97 18.63 27.44 0.73
C ALA A 97 19.75 27.11 1.72
N ILE A 98 20.95 26.78 1.23
CA ILE A 98 22.14 26.52 2.04
C ILE A 98 22.45 27.72 2.95
N GLY A 99 22.47 28.94 2.40
CA GLY A 99 22.71 30.15 3.21
C GLY A 99 21.67 30.32 4.34
N GLY A 100 20.39 30.04 4.05
CA GLY A 100 19.34 30.05 5.06
C GLY A 100 19.49 28.97 6.13
N ILE A 101 19.92 27.77 5.74
CA ILE A 101 20.17 26.63 6.63
C ILE A 101 21.34 26.93 7.57
N GLU A 102 22.43 27.47 7.04
CA GLU A 102 23.61 27.85 7.82
C GLU A 102 23.29 28.96 8.83
N GLN A 103 22.48 29.95 8.42
CA GLN A 103 22.02 31.00 9.33
C GLN A 103 21.16 30.43 10.46
N GLU A 104 20.15 29.62 10.14
CA GLU A 104 19.29 28.99 11.17
C GLU A 104 20.10 28.09 12.11
N LEU A 105 21.09 27.37 11.57
CA LEU A 105 22.00 26.56 12.36
C LEU A 105 22.77 27.42 13.37
N GLN A 106 23.35 28.54 12.95
CA GLN A 106 24.07 29.44 13.85
C GLN A 106 23.18 29.96 14.98
N GLU A 107 21.97 30.39 14.66
CA GLU A 107 20.99 30.89 15.63
C GLU A 107 20.61 29.79 16.64
N ARG A 108 20.30 28.59 16.15
CA ARG A 108 19.90 27.45 16.99
C ARG A 108 21.04 26.94 17.86
N LEU A 109 22.27 26.89 17.35
CA LEU A 109 23.43 26.50 18.15
C LEU A 109 23.67 27.47 19.30
N ALA A 110 23.57 28.78 19.04
CA ALA A 110 23.73 29.80 20.08
C ALA A 110 22.65 29.70 21.16
N GLU A 111 21.42 29.30 20.80
CA GLU A 111 20.34 29.02 21.77
C GLU A 111 20.66 27.80 22.64
N LEU A 112 21.01 26.67 22.02
CA LEU A 112 21.33 25.42 22.73
C LEU A 112 22.54 25.58 23.66
N GLU A 113 23.60 26.25 23.20
CA GLU A 113 24.81 26.51 23.99
C GLU A 113 24.52 27.41 25.20
N ARG A 114 23.69 28.45 25.03
CA ARG A 114 23.21 29.30 26.14
C ARG A 114 22.36 28.52 27.15
N GLY A 115 21.62 27.51 26.68
CA GLY A 115 20.82 26.62 27.51
C GLY A 115 21.62 25.46 28.16
N ASN A 116 22.95 25.41 28.02
CA ASN A 116 23.80 24.29 28.45
C ASN A 116 23.49 22.93 27.77
N HIS A 117 22.85 22.94 26.60
CA HIS A 117 22.58 21.75 25.78
C HIS A 117 23.73 21.46 24.82
N GLN A 118 24.93 21.25 25.37
CA GLN A 118 26.19 21.11 24.59
C GLN A 118 26.19 19.88 23.68
N LEU A 119 25.59 18.77 24.14
CA LEU A 119 25.52 17.53 23.37
C LEU A 119 24.60 17.68 22.15
N GLU A 120 23.44 18.30 22.35
CA GLU A 120 22.46 18.61 21.30
C GLU A 120 23.05 19.58 20.28
N ALA A 121 23.77 20.61 20.74
CA ALA A 121 24.45 21.57 19.87
C ALA A 121 25.52 20.87 19.00
N GLN A 122 26.39 20.05 19.61
CA GLN A 122 27.40 19.29 18.87
C GLN A 122 26.78 18.35 17.83
N ARG A 123 25.74 17.61 18.22
CA ARG A 123 25.00 16.69 17.34
C ARG A 123 24.40 17.42 16.14
N LEU A 124 23.72 18.54 16.39
CA LEU A 124 23.06 19.33 15.37
C LEU A 124 24.08 19.93 14.39
N ARG A 125 25.20 20.45 14.90
CA ARG A 125 26.30 20.99 14.12
C ARG A 125 26.86 19.96 13.15
N MET A 126 27.30 18.81 13.67
CA MET A 126 27.93 17.76 12.86
C MET A 126 27.00 17.30 11.73
N ARG A 127 25.73 17.03 12.06
CA ARG A 127 24.78 16.52 11.08
C ARG A 127 24.44 17.55 10.00
N THR A 128 24.15 18.78 10.41
CA THR A 128 23.75 19.83 9.46
C THR A 128 24.91 20.22 8.54
N GLN A 129 26.13 20.28 9.04
CA GLN A 129 27.31 20.58 8.22
C GLN A 129 27.57 19.49 7.17
N TYR A 130 27.46 18.21 7.56
CA TYR A 130 27.56 17.09 6.62
C TYR A 130 26.48 17.17 5.53
N ASP A 131 25.22 17.42 5.93
CA ASP A 131 24.11 17.56 4.97
C ASP A 131 24.35 18.75 4.02
N VAL A 132 24.88 19.88 4.51
CA VAL A 132 25.25 21.06 3.69
C VAL A 132 26.39 20.75 2.71
N GLU A 133 27.45 20.07 3.15
CA GLU A 133 28.55 19.65 2.27
C GLU A 133 28.03 18.75 1.14
N MET A 134 27.15 17.81 1.46
CA MET A 134 26.53 16.93 0.46
C MET A 134 25.65 17.71 -0.53
N MET A 135 24.86 18.68 -0.04
CA MET A 135 24.07 19.57 -0.91
C MET A 135 24.94 20.43 -1.84
N GLN A 136 26.11 20.89 -1.38
CA GLN A 136 27.03 21.68 -2.20
C GLN A 136 27.74 20.85 -3.27
N GLN A 137 28.19 19.64 -2.94
CA GLN A 137 28.99 18.81 -3.85
C GLN A 137 28.13 17.97 -4.81
N VAL A 138 27.03 17.41 -4.30
CA VAL A 138 26.20 16.44 -5.02
C VAL A 138 24.86 17.03 -5.44
N GLY A 139 24.44 18.14 -4.82
CA GLY A 139 23.09 18.69 -5.02
C GLY A 139 21.99 17.91 -4.29
N PHE A 140 22.38 16.95 -3.44
CA PHE A 140 21.46 16.07 -2.71
C PHE A 140 22.09 15.61 -1.39
N CYS A 141 21.24 15.35 -0.39
CA CYS A 141 21.63 14.70 0.86
C CYS A 141 20.52 13.75 1.34
N ASN A 142 20.88 12.75 2.15
CA ASN A 142 19.88 11.84 2.72
C ASN A 142 19.01 12.56 3.75
N GLY A 143 17.70 12.60 3.52
CA GLY A 143 16.78 13.35 4.35
C GLY A 143 16.64 14.81 3.92
N ILE A 144 16.91 15.14 2.64
CA ILE A 144 16.79 16.49 2.08
C ILE A 144 15.42 17.14 2.31
N GLU A 145 14.35 16.35 2.45
CA GLU A 145 13.00 16.83 2.72
C GLU A 145 12.90 17.63 4.03
N ASN A 146 13.81 17.40 4.99
CA ASN A 146 13.88 18.17 6.24
C ASN A 146 14.32 19.63 6.01
N TYR A 147 14.82 19.95 4.82
CA TYR A 147 15.18 21.30 4.39
C TYR A 147 14.20 21.87 3.36
N SER A 148 13.09 21.19 3.07
CA SER A 148 12.12 21.56 2.02
C SER A 148 11.67 23.02 2.11
N ARG A 149 11.38 23.54 3.31
CA ARG A 149 11.01 24.97 3.48
C ARG A 149 12.10 25.92 2.98
N HIS A 150 13.37 25.65 3.29
CA HIS A 150 14.49 26.48 2.82
C HIS A 150 14.67 26.35 1.31
N ILE A 151 14.53 25.13 0.78
CA ILE A 151 14.63 24.86 -0.67
C ILE A 151 13.53 25.59 -1.42
N ASP A 152 12.29 25.53 -0.94
CA ASP A 152 11.14 26.22 -1.54
C ASP A 152 11.19 27.74 -1.34
N GLY A 153 12.00 28.23 -0.39
CA GLY A 153 12.03 29.64 0.00
C GLY A 153 10.75 30.10 0.69
N ARG A 154 10.03 29.20 1.36
CA ARG A 154 8.78 29.51 2.05
C ARG A 154 9.02 30.15 3.42
N ALA A 155 8.04 30.93 3.90
CA ALA A 155 8.07 31.50 5.25
C ALA A 155 7.94 30.40 6.33
N PRO A 156 8.53 30.57 7.53
CA PRO A 156 8.34 29.67 8.66
C PRO A 156 6.85 29.43 8.98
N GLY A 157 6.47 28.19 9.29
CA GLY A 157 5.09 27.80 9.60
C GLY A 157 4.16 27.63 8.40
N SER A 158 4.56 28.07 7.20
CA SER A 158 3.73 27.95 5.99
C SER A 158 3.43 26.49 5.65
N ALA A 159 2.25 26.27 5.05
CA ALA A 159 1.85 24.97 4.56
C ALA A 159 2.82 24.49 3.46
N PRO A 160 3.20 23.20 3.46
CA PRO A 160 3.95 22.61 2.36
C PRO A 160 3.06 22.36 1.15
N ASN A 161 3.68 22.27 -0.02
CA ASN A 161 3.01 21.80 -1.23
C ASN A 161 2.79 20.28 -1.12
N CYS A 162 1.57 19.86 -1.42
CA CYS A 162 1.10 18.49 -1.38
C CYS A 162 0.56 18.09 -2.74
N LEU A 163 0.21 16.81 -2.92
CA LEU A 163 -0.37 16.30 -4.17
C LEU A 163 -1.61 17.09 -4.60
N ILE A 164 -2.44 17.54 -3.65
CA ILE A 164 -3.63 18.35 -3.91
C ILE A 164 -3.33 19.66 -4.66
N ASP A 165 -2.15 20.25 -4.45
CA ASP A 165 -1.76 21.51 -5.10
C ASP A 165 -1.32 21.30 -6.56
N TYR A 166 -1.17 20.05 -7.02
CA TYR A 166 -0.92 19.71 -8.42
C TYR A 166 -2.21 19.52 -9.23
N PHE A 167 -3.35 19.37 -8.56
CA PHE A 167 -4.64 19.26 -9.24
C PHE A 167 -5.14 20.66 -9.67
N PRO A 168 -5.91 20.74 -10.77
CA PRO A 168 -6.68 21.94 -11.10
C PRO A 168 -7.61 22.35 -9.95
N GLU A 169 -7.97 23.62 -9.85
CA GLU A 169 -8.82 24.16 -8.78
C GLU A 169 -10.22 23.50 -8.70
N ASP A 170 -10.71 22.91 -9.80
CA ASP A 170 -12.03 22.29 -9.95
C ASP A 170 -12.03 20.75 -9.82
N PHE A 171 -10.99 20.18 -9.22
CA PHE A 171 -10.92 18.73 -9.02
C PHE A 171 -12.03 18.19 -8.11
N LEU A 172 -12.39 16.92 -8.33
CA LEU A 172 -13.30 16.16 -7.47
C LEU A 172 -12.51 15.32 -6.47
N LEU A 173 -12.78 15.52 -5.18
CA LEU A 173 -12.27 14.65 -4.13
C LEU A 173 -13.29 13.57 -3.77
N VAL A 174 -12.86 12.32 -3.72
CA VAL A 174 -13.64 11.22 -3.15
C VAL A 174 -12.87 10.67 -1.96
N ILE A 175 -13.50 10.70 -0.79
CA ILE A 175 -12.93 10.14 0.44
C ILE A 175 -13.65 8.82 0.72
N ASP A 176 -12.96 7.71 0.45
CA ASP A 176 -13.42 6.38 0.82
C ASP A 176 -13.34 6.16 2.33
N GLU A 177 -14.28 5.37 2.84
CA GLU A 177 -14.46 5.06 4.26
C GLU A 177 -14.28 6.29 5.16
N SER A 178 -14.97 7.37 4.78
CA SER A 178 -14.75 8.73 5.27
C SER A 178 -14.72 8.85 6.80
N HIS A 179 -15.52 8.05 7.48
CA HIS A 179 -15.64 8.01 8.93
C HIS A 179 -14.34 7.58 9.65
N VAL A 180 -13.40 6.93 8.94
CA VAL A 180 -12.03 6.63 9.39
C VAL A 180 -11.03 7.60 8.76
N THR A 181 -11.13 7.82 7.45
CA THR A 181 -10.17 8.60 6.67
C THR A 181 -10.14 10.07 7.09
N VAL A 182 -11.29 10.68 7.40
CA VAL A 182 -11.36 12.08 7.87
C VAL A 182 -10.64 12.28 9.22
N PRO A 183 -10.94 11.51 10.28
CA PRO A 183 -10.16 11.57 11.52
C PRO A 183 -8.67 11.29 11.32
N GLN A 184 -8.32 10.37 10.41
CA GLN A 184 -6.92 10.06 10.11
C GLN A 184 -6.19 11.28 9.54
N ILE A 185 -6.75 11.94 8.51
CA ILE A 185 -6.20 13.16 7.92
C ILE A 185 -6.02 14.23 9.01
N GLY A 186 -7.04 14.44 9.86
CA GLY A 186 -6.97 15.40 10.97
C GLY A 186 -5.89 15.08 12.02
N GLY A 187 -5.54 13.80 12.20
CA GLY A 187 -4.52 13.37 13.16
C GLY A 187 -3.08 13.38 12.65
N MET A 188 -2.86 13.41 11.33
CA MET A 188 -1.51 13.28 10.74
C MET A 188 -0.54 14.37 11.20
N TYR A 189 -0.98 15.63 11.22
CA TYR A 189 -0.16 16.76 11.64
C TYR A 189 0.32 16.63 13.10
N GLU A 190 -0.59 16.34 14.04
CA GLU A 190 -0.24 16.24 15.46
C GLU A 190 0.72 15.08 15.75
N GLY A 191 0.53 13.93 15.08
CA GLY A 191 1.43 12.79 15.16
C GLY A 191 2.84 13.11 14.66
N ASP A 192 2.95 13.75 13.49
CA ASP A 192 4.25 14.14 12.92
C ASP A 192 4.94 15.21 13.77
N MET A 193 4.21 16.24 14.20
CA MET A 193 4.74 17.33 15.01
C MET A 193 5.25 16.84 16.37
N SER A 194 4.54 15.93 17.04
CA SER A 194 4.99 15.34 18.31
C SER A 194 6.35 14.65 18.14
N ARG A 195 6.51 13.84 17.09
CA ARG A 195 7.78 13.17 16.77
C ARG A 195 8.88 14.17 16.45
N LYS A 196 8.60 15.19 15.63
CA LYS A 196 9.60 16.15 15.17
C LYS A 196 10.06 17.12 16.25
N ARG A 197 9.17 17.54 17.16
CA ARG A 197 9.55 18.34 18.33
C ARG A 197 10.63 17.65 19.15
N ASN A 198 10.49 16.35 19.42
CA ASN A 198 11.52 15.58 20.15
C ASN A 198 12.86 15.53 19.39
N LEU A 199 12.84 15.38 18.05
CA LEU A 199 14.06 15.40 17.24
C LEU A 199 14.76 16.77 17.29
N VAL A 200 14.01 17.86 17.26
CA VAL A 200 14.53 19.23 17.32
C VAL A 200 15.04 19.57 18.73
N GLU A 201 14.31 19.15 19.76
CA GLU A 201 14.70 19.32 21.16
C GLU A 201 16.03 18.64 21.45
N HIS A 202 16.20 17.40 20.98
CA HIS A 202 17.44 16.65 21.14
C HIS A 202 18.49 16.92 20.04
N GLY A 203 18.38 18.01 19.28
CA GLY A 203 19.42 18.43 18.32
C GLY A 203 19.70 17.45 17.17
N PHE A 204 18.73 16.62 16.79
CA PHE A 204 18.85 15.76 15.60
C PHE A 204 18.45 16.49 14.31
N ARG A 205 17.64 17.54 14.39
CA ARG A 205 17.16 18.33 13.25
C ARG A 205 17.04 19.81 13.61
N LEU A 206 17.13 20.69 12.61
CA LEU A 206 16.83 22.12 12.75
C LEU A 206 15.33 22.35 13.00
N PRO A 207 14.94 23.49 13.63
CA PRO A 207 13.53 23.85 13.81
C PRO A 207 12.71 23.83 12.51
N SER A 208 13.29 24.29 11.39
CA SER A 208 12.68 24.26 10.06
C SER A 208 12.26 22.87 9.57
N ALA A 209 12.81 21.78 10.14
CA ALA A 209 12.36 20.43 9.81
C ALA A 209 10.90 20.16 10.20
N MET A 210 10.33 20.95 11.12
CA MET A 210 8.90 20.92 11.47
C MET A 210 8.01 21.55 10.39
N ASP A 211 8.57 22.38 9.49
CA ASP A 211 7.84 22.98 8.36
C ASP A 211 7.76 22.04 7.14
N ASN A 212 8.52 20.94 7.17
CA ASN A 212 8.24 19.75 6.38
C ASN A 212 7.20 18.93 7.15
N ARG A 213 5.94 18.90 6.75
CA ARG A 213 4.88 18.27 7.58
C ARG A 213 3.67 17.94 6.73
N PRO A 214 2.74 17.10 7.22
CA PRO A 214 1.41 17.04 6.65
C PRO A 214 0.69 18.39 6.77
N LEU A 215 -0.36 18.56 5.95
CA LEU A 215 -1.30 19.67 6.13
C LEU A 215 -1.98 19.56 7.49
N ARG A 216 -2.22 20.70 8.12
CA ARG A 216 -3.20 20.82 9.21
C ARG A 216 -4.59 20.55 8.66
N TRP A 217 -5.52 20.23 9.56
CA TRP A 217 -6.90 19.99 9.15
C TRP A 217 -7.51 21.18 8.42
N GLU A 218 -7.32 22.40 8.95
CA GLU A 218 -7.84 23.63 8.35
C GLU A 218 -7.22 23.87 6.96
N GLU A 219 -5.90 23.65 6.84
CA GLU A 219 -5.18 23.77 5.58
C GLU A 219 -5.69 22.78 4.52
N PHE A 220 -6.07 21.57 4.92
CA PHE A 220 -6.69 20.60 4.03
C PHE A 220 -8.10 21.03 3.61
N VAL A 221 -8.93 21.45 4.56
CA VAL A 221 -10.32 21.90 4.30
C VAL A 221 -10.36 23.11 3.37
N ASP A 222 -9.39 24.02 3.47
CA ASP A 222 -9.29 25.21 2.61
C ASP A 222 -8.89 24.87 1.16
N ARG A 223 -8.32 23.68 0.92
CA ARG A 223 -7.85 23.23 -0.40
C ARG A 223 -8.82 22.30 -1.12
N ILE A 224 -9.80 21.73 -0.41
CA ILE A 224 -10.76 20.82 -1.01
C ILE A 224 -11.95 21.60 -1.56
N GLY A 225 -12.29 21.33 -2.82
CA GLY A 225 -13.50 21.82 -3.47
C GLY A 225 -14.64 20.82 -3.31
N GLN A 226 -15.19 20.38 -4.45
CA GLN A 226 -16.27 19.39 -4.46
C GLN A 226 -15.76 18.06 -3.87
N THR A 227 -16.43 17.59 -2.82
CA THR A 227 -16.01 16.41 -2.07
C THR A 227 -17.17 15.42 -1.89
N ILE A 228 -16.93 14.15 -2.20
CA ILE A 228 -17.85 13.04 -1.93
C ILE A 228 -17.28 12.22 -0.77
N TYR A 229 -18.04 12.15 0.33
CA TYR A 229 -17.72 11.29 1.46
C TYR A 229 -18.43 9.95 1.28
N LEU A 230 -17.67 8.87 1.08
CA LEU A 230 -18.21 7.51 0.94
C LEU A 230 -18.06 6.77 2.27
N SER A 231 -19.19 6.36 2.85
CA SER A 231 -19.20 5.57 4.09
C SER A 231 -20.57 4.92 4.31
N ALA A 232 -20.58 3.67 4.79
CA ALA A 232 -21.79 3.03 5.28
C ALA A 232 -22.27 3.60 6.64
N THR A 233 -21.36 4.28 7.35
CA THR A 233 -21.55 4.87 8.69
C THR A 233 -20.88 6.25 8.77
N PRO A 234 -21.38 7.29 8.08
CA PRO A 234 -20.76 8.62 8.04
C PRO A 234 -20.46 9.17 9.44
N GLY A 235 -19.31 9.83 9.59
CA GLY A 235 -18.91 10.47 10.83
C GLY A 235 -19.64 11.80 11.08
N PRO A 236 -19.41 12.43 12.25
CA PRO A 236 -20.06 13.70 12.60
C PRO A 236 -19.65 14.85 11.67
N TYR A 237 -18.40 14.85 11.18
CA TYR A 237 -17.91 15.91 10.30
C TYR A 237 -18.68 15.89 8.98
N GLU A 238 -18.77 14.73 8.35
CA GLU A 238 -19.43 14.55 7.06
C GLU A 238 -20.91 14.91 7.14
N LEU A 239 -21.61 14.41 8.17
CA LEU A 239 -23.03 14.74 8.41
C LEU A 239 -23.25 16.24 8.62
N SER A 240 -22.32 16.91 9.32
CA SER A 240 -22.39 18.36 9.52
C SER A 240 -22.20 19.16 8.23
N ARG A 241 -21.34 18.67 7.31
CA ARG A 241 -21.04 19.34 6.03
C ARG A 241 -22.21 19.26 5.06
N VAL A 242 -22.95 18.15 5.08
CA VAL A 242 -24.12 17.93 4.20
C VAL A 242 -25.45 18.33 4.83
N GLY A 243 -25.45 18.85 6.06
CA GLY A 243 -26.67 19.21 6.78
C GLY A 243 -27.62 18.03 7.04
N GLY A 244 -27.09 16.81 7.05
CA GLY A 244 -27.85 15.56 7.14
C GLY A 244 -28.48 15.06 5.84
N ASP A 245 -28.32 15.77 4.71
CA ASP A 245 -28.78 15.31 3.40
C ASP A 245 -27.79 14.26 2.84
N VAL A 246 -28.25 13.03 2.65
CA VAL A 246 -27.39 11.90 2.25
C VAL A 246 -27.97 11.19 1.03
N VAL A 247 -27.09 10.85 0.09
CA VAL A 247 -27.43 9.96 -1.02
C VAL A 247 -27.32 8.52 -0.53
N GLU A 248 -28.46 7.88 -0.30
CA GLU A 248 -28.50 6.52 0.20
C GLU A 248 -28.40 5.49 -0.94
N GLN A 249 -27.42 4.59 -0.86
CA GLN A 249 -27.28 3.44 -1.75
C GLN A 249 -27.23 2.13 -0.94
N VAL A 250 -28.40 1.48 -0.79
CA VAL A 250 -28.55 0.25 0.02
C VAL A 250 -28.89 -1.01 -0.79
N ILE A 251 -29.29 -0.86 -2.05
CA ILE A 251 -29.64 -2.00 -2.91
C ILE A 251 -28.35 -2.58 -3.51
N ARG A 252 -28.13 -3.89 -3.30
CA ARG A 252 -26.98 -4.60 -3.87
C ARG A 252 -27.34 -5.16 -5.25
N PRO A 253 -26.45 -5.06 -6.25
CA PRO A 253 -26.73 -5.60 -7.59
C PRO A 253 -27.06 -7.10 -7.61
N THR A 254 -26.54 -7.88 -6.67
CA THR A 254 -26.79 -9.33 -6.55
C THR A 254 -28.05 -9.69 -5.77
N GLY A 255 -28.83 -8.70 -5.32
CA GLY A 255 -30.00 -8.93 -4.46
C GLY A 255 -29.67 -9.33 -3.02
N LEU A 256 -28.39 -9.39 -2.62
CA LEU A 256 -28.02 -9.69 -1.23
C LEU A 256 -28.62 -8.67 -0.26
N ILE A 257 -29.18 -9.18 0.83
CA ILE A 257 -29.84 -8.37 1.86
C ILE A 257 -28.98 -8.27 3.12
N ASP A 258 -29.22 -7.23 3.92
CA ASP A 258 -28.63 -7.09 5.25
C ASP A 258 -29.03 -8.28 6.13
N PRO A 259 -28.12 -8.81 6.98
CA PRO A 259 -28.32 -10.06 7.71
C PRO A 259 -29.39 -9.93 8.79
N GLU A 260 -29.95 -11.06 9.21
CA GLU A 260 -30.83 -11.10 10.39
C GLU A 260 -30.00 -10.93 11.68
N ILE A 261 -30.48 -10.13 12.62
CA ILE A 261 -29.84 -9.94 13.92
C ILE A 261 -30.65 -10.66 15.01
N VAL A 262 -29.99 -11.54 15.76
CA VAL A 262 -30.56 -12.25 16.91
C VAL A 262 -29.83 -11.82 18.18
N VAL A 263 -30.57 -11.31 19.17
CA VAL A 263 -30.02 -10.96 20.48
C VAL A 263 -30.18 -12.15 21.43
N LYS A 264 -29.08 -12.64 21.99
CA LYS A 264 -29.02 -13.81 22.88
C LYS A 264 -28.45 -13.40 24.27
N PRO A 265 -28.85 -14.05 25.37
CA PRO A 265 -28.34 -13.73 26.72
C PRO A 265 -26.85 -14.10 26.86
N THR A 266 -26.13 -13.43 27.77
CA THR A 266 -24.70 -13.74 28.01
C THR A 266 -24.50 -15.07 28.75
N ARG A 267 -25.50 -15.49 29.53
CA ARG A 267 -25.48 -16.75 30.27
C ARG A 267 -25.50 -17.93 29.29
N GLY A 268 -24.45 -18.74 29.31
CA GLY A 268 -24.29 -19.89 28.40
C GLY A 268 -23.87 -19.51 26.99
N GLN A 269 -23.39 -18.27 26.77
CA GLN A 269 -23.05 -17.78 25.43
C GLN A 269 -22.00 -18.63 24.69
N ILE A 270 -21.04 -19.21 25.41
CA ILE A 270 -19.97 -20.01 24.78
C ILE A 270 -20.52 -21.37 24.29
N ASP A 271 -21.39 -22.00 25.06
CA ASP A 271 -22.03 -23.28 24.68
C ASP A 271 -22.97 -23.09 23.48
N ASP A 272 -23.73 -21.99 23.46
CA ASP A 272 -24.56 -21.60 22.33
C ASP A 272 -23.72 -21.29 21.08
N LEU A 273 -22.64 -20.51 21.24
CA LEU A 273 -21.71 -20.20 20.15
C LEU A 273 -21.09 -21.46 19.54
N MET A 274 -20.68 -22.42 20.37
CA MET A 274 -20.16 -23.72 19.93
C MET A 274 -21.18 -24.49 19.09
N THR A 275 -22.44 -24.49 19.51
CA THR A 275 -23.53 -25.15 18.77
C THR A 275 -23.72 -24.51 17.39
N GLU A 276 -23.70 -23.19 17.33
CA GLU A 276 -23.84 -22.45 16.08
C GLU A 276 -22.64 -22.63 15.16
N ILE A 277 -21.41 -22.65 15.70
CA ILE A 277 -20.18 -22.95 14.96
C ILE A 277 -20.27 -24.31 14.31
N HIS A 278 -20.63 -25.36 15.06
CA HIS A 278 -20.77 -26.71 14.49
C HIS A 278 -21.82 -26.76 13.38
N ALA A 279 -22.97 -26.12 13.58
CA ALA A 279 -24.02 -26.06 12.56
C ALA A 279 -23.58 -25.33 11.28
N ARG A 280 -22.67 -24.34 11.36
CA ARG A 280 -22.10 -23.66 10.18
C ARG A 280 -20.98 -24.49 9.54
N ALA A 281 -20.14 -25.16 10.32
CA ALA A 281 -19.10 -26.05 9.82
C ALA A 281 -19.70 -27.25 9.03
N GLU A 282 -20.82 -27.81 9.49
CA GLU A 282 -21.56 -28.86 8.75
C GLU A 282 -22.06 -28.41 7.37
N ARG A 283 -22.23 -27.09 7.16
CA ARG A 283 -22.68 -26.47 5.91
C ARG A 283 -21.52 -25.94 5.07
N ASP A 284 -20.27 -26.17 5.47
CA ASP A 284 -19.07 -25.57 4.88
C ASP A 284 -19.13 -24.02 4.84
N GLU A 285 -19.66 -23.42 5.90
CA GLU A 285 -19.71 -21.97 6.09
C GLU A 285 -18.73 -21.52 7.17
N ARG A 286 -18.42 -20.22 7.21
CA ARG A 286 -17.43 -19.62 8.12
C ARG A 286 -18.08 -18.72 9.16
N VAL A 287 -17.42 -18.59 10.31
CA VAL A 287 -17.87 -17.81 11.45
C VAL A 287 -16.82 -16.76 11.84
N LEU A 288 -17.26 -15.52 12.03
CA LEU A 288 -16.45 -14.47 12.63
C LEU A 288 -16.92 -14.21 14.06
N VAL A 289 -15.99 -14.16 15.01
CA VAL A 289 -16.31 -13.86 16.40
C VAL A 289 -15.56 -12.62 16.84
N THR A 290 -16.28 -11.59 17.30
CA THR A 290 -15.67 -10.38 17.86
C THR A 290 -15.77 -10.35 19.37
N THR A 291 -14.64 -10.22 20.06
CA THR A 291 -14.55 -10.04 21.51
C THR A 291 -14.18 -8.59 21.85
N LEU A 292 -13.98 -8.27 23.14
CA LEU A 292 -13.58 -6.92 23.59
C LEU A 292 -12.08 -6.78 23.90
N THR A 293 -11.42 -7.88 24.28
CA THR A 293 -10.04 -7.84 24.77
C THR A 293 -9.20 -8.94 24.13
N LYS A 294 -7.89 -8.69 24.03
CA LYS A 294 -6.92 -9.69 23.52
C LYS A 294 -6.99 -10.98 24.32
N LYS A 295 -6.99 -10.85 25.65
CA LYS A 295 -7.11 -11.98 26.57
C LYS A 295 -8.37 -12.81 26.32
N MET A 296 -9.53 -12.18 26.17
CA MET A 296 -10.76 -12.94 25.88
C MET A 296 -10.73 -13.62 24.52
N ALA A 297 -10.10 -13.01 23.51
CA ALA A 297 -9.95 -13.64 22.20
C ALA A 297 -9.00 -14.86 22.26
N GLU A 298 -7.90 -14.74 23.01
CA GLU A 298 -6.94 -15.82 23.27
C GLU A 298 -7.60 -16.96 24.04
N ASP A 299 -8.18 -16.66 25.21
CA ASP A 299 -8.88 -17.63 26.07
C ASP A 299 -10.00 -18.36 25.30
N LEU A 300 -10.76 -17.63 24.47
CA LEU A 300 -11.80 -18.23 23.62
C LEU A 300 -11.22 -19.13 22.53
N THR A 301 -10.14 -18.69 21.89
CA THR A 301 -9.49 -19.48 20.83
C THR A 301 -8.97 -20.80 21.40
N ASP A 302 -8.30 -20.75 22.55
CA ASP A 302 -7.79 -21.95 23.22
C ASP A 302 -8.93 -22.90 23.62
N TYR A 303 -10.01 -22.37 24.20
CA TYR A 303 -11.19 -23.16 24.53
C TYR A 303 -11.82 -23.84 23.30
N LEU A 304 -11.95 -23.10 22.19
CA LEU A 304 -12.48 -23.65 20.93
C LEU A 304 -11.57 -24.77 20.38
N LEU A 305 -10.25 -24.59 20.42
CA LEU A 305 -9.27 -25.59 20.00
C LEU A 305 -9.35 -26.86 20.86
N GLU A 306 -9.43 -26.73 22.19
CA GLU A 306 -9.56 -27.85 23.13
C GLU A 306 -10.83 -28.67 22.89
N ASN A 307 -11.90 -28.03 22.39
CA ASN A 307 -13.16 -28.66 22.05
C ASN A 307 -13.25 -29.08 20.57
N GLY A 308 -12.13 -29.11 19.83
CA GLY A 308 -12.05 -29.67 18.49
C GLY A 308 -12.51 -28.76 17.36
N VAL A 309 -12.73 -27.46 17.61
CA VAL A 309 -13.08 -26.48 16.57
C VAL A 309 -11.82 -26.04 15.84
N ARG A 310 -11.89 -25.98 14.50
CA ARG A 310 -10.82 -25.39 13.69
C ARG A 310 -10.93 -23.87 13.73
N VAL A 311 -10.09 -23.24 14.55
CA VAL A 311 -10.12 -21.80 14.80
C VAL A 311 -8.74 -21.14 14.66
N ARG A 312 -8.75 -19.85 14.29
CA ARG A 312 -7.60 -18.96 14.37
C ARG A 312 -7.95 -17.64 15.08
N TYR A 313 -6.93 -17.03 15.65
CA TYR A 313 -7.00 -15.73 16.31
C TYR A 313 -6.35 -14.64 15.43
N LEU A 314 -7.01 -13.50 15.30
CA LEU A 314 -6.49 -12.31 14.61
C LEU A 314 -6.39 -11.12 15.57
N HIS A 315 -5.16 -10.63 15.80
CA HIS A 315 -4.88 -9.45 16.62
C HIS A 315 -4.28 -8.28 15.82
N SER A 316 -4.13 -7.14 16.50
CA SER A 316 -3.66 -5.88 15.90
C SER A 316 -2.18 -5.86 15.56
N GLU A 317 -1.36 -6.74 16.15
CA GLU A 317 0.09 -6.83 15.89
C GLU A 317 0.43 -7.90 14.86
N VAL A 318 -0.57 -8.64 14.35
CA VAL A 318 -0.38 -9.49 13.16
C VAL A 318 -0.02 -8.58 12.00
N ASP A 319 1.11 -8.87 11.36
CA ASP A 319 1.56 -8.15 10.19
C ASP A 319 0.55 -8.27 9.03
N THR A 320 0.68 -7.39 8.04
CA THR A 320 -0.29 -7.32 6.95
C THR A 320 -0.31 -8.62 6.13
N LEU A 321 0.85 -9.25 5.93
CA LEU A 321 0.98 -10.48 5.15
C LEU A 321 0.32 -11.67 5.86
N ARG A 322 0.63 -11.92 7.14
CA ARG A 322 0.00 -13.00 7.90
C ARG A 322 -1.50 -12.79 8.05
N ARG A 323 -1.97 -11.55 8.14
CA ARG A 323 -3.42 -11.26 8.11
C ARG A 323 -4.05 -11.74 6.79
N VAL A 324 -3.43 -11.45 5.64
CA VAL A 324 -3.92 -11.90 4.32
C VAL A 324 -3.91 -13.42 4.22
N GLU A 325 -2.84 -14.07 4.68
CA GLU A 325 -2.75 -15.54 4.73
C GLU A 325 -3.86 -16.16 5.56
N LEU A 326 -4.05 -15.70 6.80
CA LEU A 326 -5.12 -16.17 7.68
C LEU A 326 -6.47 -16.07 6.96
N LEU A 327 -6.78 -14.93 6.36
CA LEU A 327 -8.06 -14.75 5.66
C LEU A 327 -8.22 -15.69 4.46
N ARG A 328 -7.14 -15.98 3.73
CA ARG A 328 -7.14 -16.97 2.66
C ARG A 328 -7.38 -18.38 3.20
N GLU A 329 -6.66 -18.78 4.24
CA GLU A 329 -6.82 -20.07 4.93
C GLU A 329 -8.29 -20.26 5.42
N LEU A 330 -8.93 -19.20 5.94
CA LEU A 330 -10.35 -19.20 6.30
C LEU A 330 -11.25 -19.47 5.08
N ARG A 331 -11.00 -18.79 3.95
CA ARG A 331 -11.78 -18.98 2.71
C ARG A 331 -11.60 -20.39 2.14
N LEU A 332 -10.39 -20.92 2.20
CA LEU A 332 -10.07 -22.29 1.77
C LEU A 332 -10.68 -23.36 2.68
N GLY A 333 -11.15 -22.98 3.87
CA GLY A 333 -11.71 -23.91 4.84
C GLY A 333 -10.67 -24.73 5.58
N GLU A 334 -9.44 -24.23 5.70
CA GLU A 334 -8.46 -24.82 6.62
C GLU A 334 -8.94 -24.72 8.08
N TYR A 335 -9.69 -23.65 8.36
CA TYR A 335 -10.40 -23.47 9.61
C TYR A 335 -11.76 -22.79 9.37
N ASP A 336 -12.67 -22.94 10.33
CA ASP A 336 -14.06 -22.53 10.22
C ASP A 336 -14.34 -21.20 10.93
N VAL A 337 -13.52 -20.87 11.93
CA VAL A 337 -13.76 -19.75 12.85
C VAL A 337 -12.57 -18.81 12.92
N LEU A 338 -12.84 -17.51 12.82
CA LEU A 338 -11.86 -16.45 13.09
C LEU A 338 -12.31 -15.61 14.28
N VAL A 339 -11.53 -15.63 15.35
CA VAL A 339 -11.75 -14.81 16.55
C VAL A 339 -10.88 -13.56 16.48
N GLY A 340 -11.42 -12.40 16.80
CA GLY A 340 -10.64 -11.18 16.93
C GLY A 340 -11.35 -10.10 17.74
N ILE A 341 -10.68 -8.97 17.94
CA ILE A 341 -11.26 -7.82 18.67
C ILE A 341 -11.87 -6.86 17.66
N ASN A 342 -11.00 -6.37 16.78
CA ASN A 342 -11.35 -5.49 15.70
C ASN A 342 -11.04 -6.19 14.38
N LEU A 343 -11.97 -7.02 13.94
CA LEU A 343 -11.96 -7.57 12.58
C LEU A 343 -12.29 -6.49 11.53
N LEU A 344 -12.51 -5.24 11.96
CA LEU A 344 -12.76 -4.08 11.12
C LEU A 344 -11.44 -3.52 10.61
N ARG A 345 -10.97 -4.08 9.50
CA ARG A 345 -10.24 -3.29 8.50
C ARG A 345 -10.90 -3.48 7.14
N GLU A 346 -10.79 -2.46 6.32
CA GLU A 346 -11.36 -2.39 4.98
C GLU A 346 -10.86 -3.57 4.13
N GLY A 347 -11.66 -4.00 3.15
CA GLY A 347 -11.23 -5.01 2.18
C GLY A 347 -11.51 -6.49 2.51
N LEU A 348 -12.13 -6.82 3.65
CA LEU A 348 -12.57 -8.21 3.93
C LEU A 348 -13.91 -8.52 3.25
N ASP A 349 -13.83 -9.05 2.03
CA ASP A 349 -14.96 -9.58 1.27
C ASP A 349 -14.95 -11.12 1.37
N LEU A 350 -15.69 -11.63 2.36
CA LEU A 350 -15.75 -13.06 2.71
C LEU A 350 -17.16 -13.60 2.46
N PRO A 351 -17.52 -13.99 1.23
CA PRO A 351 -18.84 -14.55 0.94
C PRO A 351 -19.12 -15.88 1.67
N GLU A 352 -18.07 -16.57 2.12
CA GLU A 352 -18.17 -17.83 2.86
C GLU A 352 -18.63 -17.63 4.32
N VAL A 353 -18.59 -16.40 4.85
CA VAL A 353 -19.03 -16.09 6.21
C VAL A 353 -20.55 -15.96 6.27
N SER A 354 -21.21 -16.88 6.99
CA SER A 354 -22.66 -16.85 7.20
C SER A 354 -23.07 -16.43 8.62
N LEU A 355 -22.13 -16.44 9.58
CA LEU A 355 -22.40 -16.03 10.96
C LEU A 355 -21.35 -15.05 11.48
N VAL A 356 -21.83 -13.96 12.06
CA VAL A 356 -21.00 -13.03 12.84
C VAL A 356 -21.50 -12.99 14.28
N SER A 357 -20.66 -13.40 15.23
CA SER A 357 -20.98 -13.44 16.65
C SER A 357 -20.28 -12.32 17.40
N ILE A 358 -21.06 -11.44 18.01
CA ILE A 358 -20.58 -10.29 18.79
C ILE A 358 -20.75 -10.60 20.27
N LEU A 359 -19.65 -10.97 20.92
CA LEU A 359 -19.63 -11.17 22.38
C LEU A 359 -19.66 -9.82 23.09
N ASP A 360 -20.32 -9.79 24.26
CA ASP A 360 -20.44 -8.59 25.11
C ASP A 360 -20.95 -7.37 24.32
N ALA A 361 -22.00 -7.57 23.52
CA ALA A 361 -22.55 -6.53 22.65
C ALA A 361 -23.11 -5.32 23.43
N ASP A 362 -23.43 -5.50 24.70
CA ASP A 362 -23.99 -4.47 25.60
C ASP A 362 -22.94 -3.62 26.34
N LYS A 363 -21.64 -3.88 26.13
CA LYS A 363 -20.55 -3.11 26.72
C LYS A 363 -20.18 -1.95 25.82
N GLU A 364 -20.77 -0.78 26.10
CA GLU A 364 -20.51 0.43 25.33
C GLU A 364 -19.03 0.84 25.37
N GLY A 365 -18.58 1.45 24.26
CA GLY A 365 -17.20 1.83 24.02
C GLY A 365 -16.93 1.88 22.53
N PHE A 366 -15.68 2.13 22.13
CA PHE A 366 -15.32 2.25 20.71
C PHE A 366 -15.75 1.03 19.88
N LEU A 367 -15.48 -0.20 20.37
CA LEU A 367 -15.77 -1.46 19.67
C LEU A 367 -17.26 -1.83 19.61
N ARG A 368 -18.12 -1.17 20.39
CA ARG A 368 -19.57 -1.40 20.45
C ARG A 368 -20.36 -0.11 20.26
N SER A 369 -19.75 0.88 19.64
CA SER A 369 -20.44 2.07 19.16
C SER A 369 -21.38 1.70 18.02
N GLU A 370 -22.38 2.54 17.77
CA GLU A 370 -23.31 2.39 16.63
C GLU A 370 -22.58 2.08 15.31
N ARG A 371 -21.51 2.83 15.00
CA ARG A 371 -20.73 2.66 13.76
C ARG A 371 -20.04 1.30 13.73
N SER A 372 -19.32 0.95 14.78
CA SER A 372 -18.61 -0.33 14.88
C SER A 372 -19.55 -1.53 14.78
N LEU A 373 -20.74 -1.43 15.38
CA LEU A 373 -21.76 -2.48 15.27
C LEU A 373 -22.27 -2.64 13.84
N ILE A 374 -22.67 -1.54 13.18
CA ILE A 374 -23.14 -1.58 11.78
C ILE A 374 -22.08 -2.15 10.84
N GLN A 375 -20.80 -1.76 11.01
CA GLN A 375 -19.72 -2.32 10.20
C GLN A 375 -19.48 -3.81 10.47
N THR A 376 -19.59 -4.24 11.73
CA THR A 376 -19.44 -5.66 12.11
C THR A 376 -20.59 -6.49 11.53
N ILE A 377 -21.82 -6.00 11.61
CA ILE A 377 -23.02 -6.59 10.99
C ILE A 377 -22.81 -6.75 9.47
N GLY A 378 -22.27 -5.71 8.82
CA GLY A 378 -22.02 -5.72 7.37
C GLY A 378 -21.13 -6.87 6.88
N ARG A 379 -20.37 -7.52 7.75
CA ARG A 379 -19.54 -8.68 7.40
C ARG A 379 -20.37 -9.93 7.06
N ALA A 380 -21.55 -10.08 7.64
CA ALA A 380 -22.47 -11.17 7.29
C ALA A 380 -23.33 -10.86 6.04
N ALA A 381 -23.36 -9.60 5.56
CA ALA A 381 -24.20 -9.19 4.43
C ALA A 381 -23.71 -9.66 3.05
N ARG A 382 -22.62 -10.43 2.99
CA ARG A 382 -22.04 -11.00 1.76
C ARG A 382 -22.56 -12.41 1.46
N ASN A 383 -23.27 -13.03 2.39
CA ASN A 383 -23.82 -14.37 2.29
C ASN A 383 -25.35 -14.32 2.31
N VAL A 384 -26.01 -15.15 1.49
CA VAL A 384 -27.49 -15.21 1.41
C VAL A 384 -28.10 -15.65 2.74
N SER A 385 -27.42 -16.53 3.48
CA SER A 385 -27.81 -17.02 4.80
C SER A 385 -27.17 -16.21 5.94
N GLY A 386 -26.67 -15.00 5.66
CA GLY A 386 -25.99 -14.15 6.63
C GLY A 386 -26.84 -13.86 7.87
N GLN A 387 -26.27 -14.14 9.05
CA GLN A 387 -26.88 -13.89 10.35
C GLN A 387 -25.85 -13.28 11.32
N VAL A 388 -26.34 -12.47 12.26
CA VAL A 388 -25.54 -11.85 13.33
C VAL A 388 -26.13 -12.23 14.68
N HIS A 389 -25.30 -12.78 15.57
CA HIS A 389 -25.68 -13.04 16.97
C HIS A 389 -25.03 -12.01 17.88
N MET A 390 -25.84 -11.27 18.62
CA MET A 390 -25.38 -10.32 19.62
C MET A 390 -25.62 -10.90 21.02
N TYR A 391 -24.56 -11.25 21.73
CA TYR A 391 -24.67 -11.72 23.11
C TYR A 391 -24.68 -10.54 24.07
N ALA A 392 -25.82 -10.33 24.72
CA ALA A 392 -26.09 -9.15 25.55
C ALA A 392 -27.23 -9.41 26.53
N ASP A 393 -27.16 -8.82 27.73
CA ASP A 393 -28.24 -8.91 28.73
C ASP A 393 -29.21 -7.71 28.65
N LYS A 394 -28.80 -6.64 27.97
CA LYS A 394 -29.62 -5.44 27.73
C LYS A 394 -29.36 -4.90 26.33
N ILE A 395 -30.38 -4.26 25.75
CA ILE A 395 -30.23 -3.53 24.48
C ILE A 395 -29.80 -2.09 24.80
N THR A 396 -28.56 -1.74 24.45
CA THR A 396 -28.01 -0.38 24.59
C THR A 396 -28.56 0.56 23.51
N PRO A 397 -28.41 1.90 23.66
CA PRO A 397 -28.76 2.84 22.58
C PRO A 397 -28.01 2.53 21.27
N SER A 398 -26.70 2.24 21.35
CA SER A 398 -25.89 1.89 20.18
C SER A 398 -26.39 0.61 19.48
N MET A 399 -26.76 -0.41 20.25
CA MET A 399 -27.35 -1.64 19.70
C MET A 399 -28.70 -1.36 19.05
N ARG A 400 -29.56 -0.58 19.70
CA ARG A 400 -30.89 -0.25 19.18
C ARG A 400 -30.79 0.42 17.82
N THR A 401 -29.97 1.47 17.69
CA THR A 401 -29.79 2.17 16.43
C THR A 401 -29.24 1.25 15.34
N ALA A 402 -28.23 0.42 15.66
CA ALA A 402 -27.67 -0.52 14.69
C ALA A 402 -28.69 -1.58 14.23
N ILE A 403 -29.50 -2.11 15.15
CA ILE A 403 -30.56 -3.10 14.85
C ILE A 403 -31.65 -2.46 13.99
N ASP A 404 -32.14 -1.28 14.38
CA ASP A 404 -33.22 -0.58 13.69
C ASP A 404 -32.79 -0.19 12.26
N GLU A 405 -31.57 0.29 12.08
CA GLU A 405 -31.03 0.65 10.77
C GLU A 405 -30.83 -0.58 9.87
N THR A 406 -30.33 -1.68 10.41
CA THR A 406 -30.17 -2.94 9.66
C THR A 406 -31.53 -3.48 9.21
N ASN A 407 -32.53 -3.47 10.10
CA ASN A 407 -33.89 -3.92 9.78
C ASN A 407 -34.56 -3.02 8.74
N ARG A 408 -34.35 -1.69 8.80
CA ARG A 408 -34.84 -0.73 7.80
C ARG A 408 -34.25 -1.02 6.42
N ARG A 409 -32.93 -1.23 6.34
CA ARG A 409 -32.24 -1.57 5.08
C ARG A 409 -32.72 -2.90 4.52
N ARG A 410 -32.78 -3.94 5.36
CA ARG A 410 -33.27 -5.27 5.01
C ARG A 410 -34.68 -5.21 4.43
N ALA A 411 -35.60 -4.51 5.07
CA ALA A 411 -36.98 -4.37 4.58
C ALA A 411 -37.05 -3.70 3.19
N LYS A 412 -36.26 -2.64 2.97
CA LYS A 412 -36.19 -1.95 1.67
C LYS A 412 -35.59 -2.84 0.57
N GLN A 413 -34.56 -3.61 0.90
CA GLN A 413 -33.92 -4.55 -0.03
C GLN A 413 -34.86 -5.70 -0.39
N THR A 414 -35.56 -6.30 0.58
CA THR A 414 -36.55 -7.36 0.33
C THR A 414 -37.67 -6.87 -0.57
N ALA A 415 -38.25 -5.69 -0.27
CA ALA A 415 -39.31 -5.12 -1.09
C ALA A 415 -38.86 -4.83 -2.53
N TYR A 416 -37.63 -4.34 -2.69
CA TYR A 416 -37.04 -4.14 -4.02
C TYR A 416 -36.88 -5.46 -4.78
N ASN A 417 -36.30 -6.47 -4.14
CA ASN A 417 -36.08 -7.79 -4.74
C ASN A 417 -37.41 -8.44 -5.17
N GLU A 418 -38.43 -8.40 -4.32
CA GLU A 418 -39.78 -8.89 -4.65
C GLU A 418 -40.39 -8.14 -5.84
N SER A 419 -40.27 -6.80 -5.86
CA SER A 419 -40.84 -5.98 -6.93
C SER A 419 -40.15 -6.16 -8.28
N MET A 420 -38.86 -6.51 -8.27
CA MET A 420 -38.02 -6.65 -9.46
C MET A 420 -37.79 -8.11 -9.87
N GLY A 421 -38.27 -9.08 -9.08
CA GLY A 421 -38.04 -10.50 -9.34
C GLY A 421 -36.58 -10.92 -9.20
N VAL A 422 -35.82 -10.28 -8.31
CA VAL A 422 -34.39 -10.56 -8.08
C VAL A 422 -34.25 -11.61 -6.99
N ASP A 423 -33.65 -12.75 -7.32
CA ASP A 423 -33.28 -13.78 -6.34
C ASP A 423 -31.87 -13.48 -5.79
N PRO A 424 -31.68 -13.38 -4.45
CA PRO A 424 -30.38 -13.09 -3.86
C PRO A 424 -29.34 -14.17 -4.18
N GLN A 425 -28.23 -13.77 -4.80
CA GLN A 425 -27.12 -14.68 -5.12
C GLN A 425 -25.83 -14.26 -4.42
N PRO A 426 -25.05 -15.19 -3.85
CA PRO A 426 -23.76 -14.87 -3.28
C PRO A 426 -22.78 -14.47 -4.38
N ILE A 427 -21.91 -13.49 -4.10
CA ILE A 427 -20.85 -13.10 -5.03
C ILE A 427 -19.81 -14.23 -5.05
N ARG A 428 -19.72 -14.96 -6.17
CA ARG A 428 -18.63 -15.92 -6.40
C ARG A 428 -17.38 -15.17 -6.83
N LYS A 429 -16.62 -14.67 -5.86
CA LYS A 429 -15.31 -14.08 -6.11
C LYS A 429 -14.27 -15.20 -6.09
N LYS A 430 -13.53 -15.40 -7.18
CA LYS A 430 -12.37 -16.30 -7.17
C LYS A 430 -11.49 -15.93 -5.98
N ILE A 431 -11.07 -16.93 -5.20
CA ILE A 431 -9.96 -16.75 -4.25
C ILE A 431 -8.81 -16.21 -5.09
N ALA A 432 -8.21 -15.09 -4.68
CA ALA A 432 -7.30 -14.33 -5.52
C ALA A 432 -6.20 -15.27 -6.08
N ASP A 433 -6.33 -15.60 -7.38
CA ASP A 433 -5.53 -16.58 -8.11
C ASP A 433 -4.02 -16.25 -8.06
N ILE A 434 -3.63 -15.01 -7.74
CA ILE A 434 -2.22 -14.57 -7.78
C ILE A 434 -1.37 -15.29 -6.74
N THR A 435 -1.81 -15.45 -5.50
CA THR A 435 -1.01 -16.17 -4.49
C THR A 435 -1.03 -17.68 -4.70
N ASP A 436 -2.13 -18.25 -5.23
CA ASP A 436 -2.17 -19.64 -5.68
C ASP A 436 -1.20 -19.88 -6.86
N LEU A 437 -1.10 -18.94 -7.80
CA LEU A 437 -0.17 -18.99 -8.92
C LEU A 437 1.27 -18.84 -8.45
N LEU A 438 1.55 -17.95 -7.50
CA LEU A 438 2.89 -17.80 -6.89
C LEU A 438 3.29 -19.08 -6.14
N SER A 439 2.42 -19.61 -5.27
CA SER A 439 2.70 -20.85 -4.54
C SER A 439 2.87 -22.08 -5.45
N ARG A 440 2.13 -22.14 -6.56
CA ARG A 440 2.33 -23.19 -7.59
C ARG A 440 3.66 -23.00 -8.32
N GLU A 441 4.02 -21.76 -8.64
CA GLU A 441 5.28 -21.44 -9.30
C GLU A 441 6.47 -21.79 -8.41
N ASP A 442 6.38 -21.55 -7.11
CA ASP A 442 7.41 -21.90 -6.12
C ASP A 442 7.62 -23.42 -6.03
N ALA A 443 6.52 -24.17 -5.96
CA ALA A 443 6.57 -25.63 -5.93
C ALA A 443 7.22 -26.19 -7.20
N ASP A 444 6.88 -25.64 -8.36
CA ASP A 444 7.45 -26.00 -9.66
C ASP A 444 8.94 -25.60 -9.77
N THR A 445 9.33 -24.45 -9.20
CA THR A 445 10.73 -24.00 -9.12
C THR A 445 11.53 -24.96 -8.25
N GLN A 446 11.04 -25.32 -7.07
CA GLN A 446 11.72 -26.24 -6.17
C GLN A 446 11.88 -27.63 -6.77
N GLU A 447 10.87 -28.15 -7.47
CA GLU A 447 10.95 -29.45 -8.15
C GLU A 447 11.99 -29.46 -9.28
N LEU A 448 12.01 -28.40 -10.10
CA LEU A 448 12.97 -28.23 -11.20
C LEU A 448 14.43 -28.12 -10.71
N LEU A 449 14.65 -27.39 -9.61
CA LEU A 449 15.97 -27.20 -9.01
C LEU A 449 16.44 -28.45 -8.25
N ALA A 450 15.53 -29.19 -7.61
CA ALA A 450 15.84 -30.44 -6.92
C ALA A 450 16.28 -31.57 -7.89
N GLY A 451 15.78 -31.58 -9.13
CA GLY A 451 16.22 -32.49 -10.19
C GLY A 451 17.65 -32.25 -10.68
N SER A 452 18.20 -31.06 -10.44
CA SER A 452 19.57 -30.67 -10.79
C SER A 452 20.52 -31.01 -9.64
N GLY A 453 20.82 -32.30 -9.47
CA GLY A 453 21.47 -32.83 -8.26
C GLY A 453 22.70 -32.07 -7.77
N ARG A 454 22.57 -31.42 -6.60
CA ARG A 454 23.67 -31.25 -5.64
C ARG A 454 23.18 -30.91 -4.22
N GLY A 455 23.09 -31.93 -3.38
CA GLY A 455 23.27 -31.77 -1.94
C GLY A 455 24.76 -31.66 -1.61
N LEU A 456 25.14 -30.61 -0.85
CA LEU A 456 26.14 -30.58 0.24
C LEU A 456 26.83 -29.20 0.35
N SER A 457 26.53 -28.52 1.46
CA SER A 457 27.41 -27.67 2.28
C SER A 457 28.44 -26.76 1.61
N ARG A 458 28.32 -25.43 1.78
CA ARG A 458 29.49 -24.57 2.03
C ARG A 458 29.15 -23.28 2.77
N GLY A 459 30.06 -22.95 3.69
CA GLY A 459 29.95 -21.92 4.72
C GLY A 459 29.77 -20.49 4.25
N VAL A 460 29.28 -19.70 5.19
CA VAL A 460 29.23 -18.24 5.22
C VAL A 460 30.60 -17.64 4.86
N GLY A 461 30.64 -16.88 3.76
CA GLY A 461 31.77 -16.10 3.25
C GLY A 461 31.26 -15.01 2.28
N PRO A 462 31.96 -13.89 2.10
CA PRO A 462 31.36 -12.56 1.91
C PRO A 462 30.69 -12.35 0.55
N LYS A 463 29.58 -11.60 0.58
CA LYS A 463 28.80 -11.13 -0.59
C LYS A 463 29.71 -10.53 -1.66
N ALA A 464 29.67 -11.11 -2.86
CA ALA A 464 30.15 -10.48 -4.08
C ALA A 464 29.04 -9.60 -4.68
N PRO A 465 29.39 -8.48 -5.36
CA PRO A 465 28.41 -7.57 -5.93
C PRO A 465 27.71 -8.19 -7.15
N ALA A 466 26.43 -7.84 -7.31
CA ALA A 466 25.59 -8.24 -8.44
C ALA A 466 26.28 -7.89 -9.77
N ALA A 467 26.47 -8.90 -10.61
CA ALA A 467 26.96 -8.72 -11.98
C ALA A 467 25.79 -8.45 -12.93
N ASP A 468 26.04 -7.49 -13.80
CA ASP A 468 25.21 -6.87 -14.83
C ASP A 468 24.66 -7.90 -15.84
N VAL A 469 23.33 -8.02 -15.97
CA VAL A 469 22.68 -8.90 -16.97
C VAL A 469 21.98 -8.05 -18.01
N GLY A 470 22.64 -7.87 -19.15
CA GLY A 470 22.02 -7.26 -20.32
C GLY A 470 22.74 -7.65 -21.60
N ARG A 471 22.31 -8.74 -22.27
CA ARG A 471 22.61 -8.99 -23.68
C ARG A 471 21.51 -9.77 -24.41
N HIS A 472 20.96 -9.10 -25.44
CA HIS A 472 20.47 -9.54 -26.75
C HIS A 472 19.64 -10.84 -26.89
N ALA A 473 18.42 -10.68 -27.42
CA ALA A 473 17.48 -11.72 -27.86
C ALA A 473 17.99 -12.68 -28.96
N ALA A 474 19.27 -12.61 -29.34
CA ALA A 474 19.91 -13.54 -30.28
C ALA A 474 20.75 -14.64 -29.59
N SER A 475 20.85 -14.68 -28.25
CA SER A 475 21.76 -15.61 -27.55
C SER A 475 21.13 -16.51 -26.47
N LEU A 476 19.80 -16.56 -26.33
CA LEU A 476 19.14 -17.46 -25.35
C LEU A 476 19.47 -18.94 -25.60
N ALA A 477 19.64 -19.35 -26.87
CA ALA A 477 20.08 -20.69 -27.24
C ALA A 477 21.54 -21.03 -26.87
N SER A 478 22.31 -20.09 -26.30
CA SER A 478 23.73 -20.24 -25.99
C SER A 478 24.11 -20.02 -24.53
N MET A 479 23.13 -19.76 -23.64
CA MET A 479 23.40 -19.65 -22.21
C MET A 479 23.68 -21.04 -21.61
N PRO A 480 24.76 -21.21 -20.82
CA PRO A 480 24.96 -22.41 -20.03
C PRO A 480 23.77 -22.67 -19.11
N ALA A 481 23.31 -23.92 -19.00
CA ALA A 481 22.18 -24.30 -18.15
C ALA A 481 22.30 -23.81 -16.68
N GLN A 482 23.54 -23.63 -16.18
CA GLN A 482 23.78 -23.08 -14.85
C GLN A 482 23.43 -21.58 -14.73
N ASP A 483 23.75 -20.78 -15.74
CA ASP A 483 23.44 -19.34 -15.73
C ASP A 483 21.92 -19.11 -15.82
N LEU A 484 21.20 -20.01 -16.50
CA LEU A 484 19.74 -19.98 -16.58
C LEU A 484 19.09 -20.35 -15.23
N THR A 485 19.68 -21.32 -14.53
CA THR A 485 19.25 -21.71 -13.17
C THR A 485 19.41 -20.55 -12.18
N ASP A 486 20.57 -19.89 -12.18
CA ASP A 486 20.83 -18.75 -11.28
C ASP A 486 19.89 -17.57 -11.58
N LEU A 487 19.54 -17.35 -12.86
CA LEU A 487 18.59 -16.32 -13.27
C LEU A 487 17.15 -16.64 -12.82
N ILE A 488 16.73 -17.90 -12.93
CA ILE A 488 15.42 -18.36 -12.44
C ILE A 488 15.32 -18.12 -10.92
N GLU A 489 16.36 -18.43 -10.14
CA GLU A 489 16.38 -18.16 -8.70
C GLU A 489 16.28 -16.66 -8.39
N GLN A 490 17.03 -15.81 -9.11
CA GLN A 490 17.00 -14.36 -8.91
C GLN A 490 15.64 -13.74 -9.23
N LEU A 491 15.01 -14.13 -10.34
CA LEU A 491 13.70 -13.63 -10.74
C LEU A 491 12.60 -14.18 -9.83
N THR A 492 12.72 -15.41 -9.34
CA THR A 492 11.82 -15.96 -8.31
C THR A 492 11.92 -15.13 -7.02
N GLN A 493 13.13 -14.77 -6.58
CA GLN A 493 13.29 -13.90 -5.41
C GLN A 493 12.74 -12.48 -5.66
N ALA A 494 12.92 -11.92 -6.86
CA ALA A 494 12.36 -10.61 -7.23
C ALA A 494 10.82 -10.65 -7.28
N MET A 495 10.24 -11.74 -7.76
CA MET A 495 8.80 -12.03 -7.73
C MET A 495 8.26 -12.01 -6.30
N HIS A 496 8.94 -12.69 -5.37
CA HIS A 496 8.56 -12.69 -3.95
C HIS A 496 8.64 -11.30 -3.34
N ASN A 497 9.73 -10.58 -3.57
CA ASN A 497 9.90 -9.23 -3.02
C ASN A 497 8.80 -8.29 -3.57
N ALA A 498 8.46 -8.39 -4.85
CA ALA A 498 7.37 -7.61 -5.44
C ALA A 498 6.00 -7.98 -4.85
N ALA A 499 5.76 -9.27 -4.55
CA ALA A 499 4.55 -9.72 -3.88
C ALA A 499 4.48 -9.23 -2.42
N GLU A 500 5.60 -9.25 -1.69
CA GLU A 500 5.74 -8.70 -0.33
C GLU A 500 5.48 -7.18 -0.30
N GLU A 501 5.89 -6.47 -1.35
CA GLU A 501 5.65 -5.03 -1.54
C GLU A 501 4.26 -4.70 -2.11
N LEU A 502 3.37 -5.69 -2.25
CA LEU A 502 2.02 -5.56 -2.82
C LEU A 502 1.98 -5.07 -4.28
N GLN A 503 3.09 -5.17 -5.00
CA GLN A 503 3.20 -4.87 -6.42
C GLN A 503 2.76 -6.09 -7.24
N PHE A 504 1.48 -6.46 -7.15
CA PHE A 504 0.98 -7.71 -7.72
C PHE A 504 1.13 -7.82 -9.24
N GLU A 505 1.10 -6.70 -9.96
CA GLU A 505 1.33 -6.65 -11.41
C GLU A 505 2.80 -6.96 -11.74
N VAL A 506 3.73 -6.44 -10.93
CA VAL A 506 5.17 -6.69 -11.05
C VAL A 506 5.50 -8.15 -10.69
N ALA A 507 4.89 -8.68 -9.63
CA ALA A 507 5.02 -10.08 -9.25
C ALA A 507 4.45 -11.02 -10.34
N ALA A 508 3.30 -10.69 -10.92
CA ALA A 508 2.72 -11.47 -12.02
C ALA A 508 3.62 -11.47 -13.26
N ARG A 509 4.29 -10.36 -13.54
CA ARG A 509 5.27 -10.28 -14.64
C ARG A 509 6.51 -11.13 -14.38
N TYR A 510 7.12 -11.04 -13.19
CA TYR A 510 8.27 -11.89 -12.85
C TYR A 510 7.91 -13.38 -12.90
N ARG A 511 6.69 -13.77 -12.50
CA ARG A 511 6.18 -15.13 -12.67
C ARG A 511 6.20 -15.57 -14.13
N ASP A 512 5.65 -14.76 -15.03
CA ASP A 512 5.56 -15.11 -16.45
C ASP A 512 6.95 -15.23 -17.09
N GLU A 513 7.90 -14.37 -16.68
CA GLU A 513 9.31 -14.46 -17.09
C GLU A 513 9.99 -15.73 -16.55
N VAL A 514 9.77 -16.09 -15.28
CA VAL A 514 10.27 -17.34 -14.68
C VAL A 514 9.73 -18.56 -15.42
N ALA A 515 8.43 -18.58 -15.75
CA ALA A 515 7.79 -19.71 -16.42
C ALA A 515 8.38 -19.98 -17.81
N GLU A 516 8.67 -18.94 -18.60
CA GLU A 516 9.33 -19.11 -19.91
C GLU A 516 10.79 -19.58 -19.77
N LEU A 517 11.55 -19.06 -18.81
CA LEU A 517 12.93 -19.53 -18.56
C LEU A 517 12.98 -20.99 -18.12
N LYS A 518 12.04 -21.44 -17.28
CA LYS A 518 11.94 -22.85 -16.89
C LYS A 518 11.62 -23.77 -18.06
N LYS A 519 10.76 -23.33 -18.97
CA LYS A 519 10.41 -24.07 -20.20
C LYS A 519 11.61 -24.23 -21.12
N GLU A 520 12.45 -23.19 -21.25
CA GLU A 520 13.73 -23.30 -21.94
C GLU A 520 14.71 -24.26 -21.22
N LEU A 521 14.82 -24.19 -19.89
CA LEU A 521 15.68 -25.08 -19.12
C LEU A 521 15.29 -26.55 -19.27
N ARG A 522 13.99 -26.85 -19.18
CA ARG A 522 13.42 -28.18 -19.44
C ARG A 522 13.75 -28.66 -20.85
N GLY A 523 13.56 -27.80 -21.86
CA GLY A 523 13.94 -28.10 -23.24
C GLY A 523 15.43 -28.41 -23.43
N MET A 524 16.33 -27.76 -22.68
CA MET A 524 17.76 -28.06 -22.70
C MET A 524 18.13 -29.35 -21.96
N GLN A 525 17.41 -29.69 -20.88
CA GLN A 525 17.60 -30.93 -20.13
C GLN A 525 17.11 -32.14 -20.94
N ASP A 526 15.94 -32.03 -21.58
CA ASP A 526 15.36 -33.07 -22.44
C ASP A 526 16.17 -33.31 -23.73
N ALA A 527 16.92 -32.31 -24.21
CA ALA A 527 17.84 -32.47 -25.34
C ALA A 527 19.19 -33.11 -24.97
N ARG A 528 19.48 -33.25 -23.67
CA ARG A 528 20.71 -33.86 -23.12
C ARG A 528 20.50 -35.29 -22.60
N SER A 529 19.26 -35.68 -22.30
CA SER A 529 18.81 -37.05 -22.04
C SER A 529 18.58 -37.83 -23.32
#